data_AF-A0A3P1ZSM9-F1
#
_entry.id   AF-A0A3P1ZSM9-F1
#
_cell.length_a   1.000
_cell.length_b   1.000
_cell.length_c   1.000
_cell.angle_alpha   90.00
_cell.angle_beta   90.00
_cell.angle_gamma   90.00
#
_symmetry.space_group_name_H-M   'P 1'
#
loop_
_entity.id
_entity.type
_entity.pdbx_description
1 polymer ?
#
loop_
_entity_poly.entity_id
_entity_poly.type
_entity_poly.pdbx_seq_one_letter_code
_entity_poly.pdbx_strand_id
1 'polypeptide(L)'
;MWNLLGTLLGGMGRLAGKILPDKNRQNDAQSRVNEMEISGAPASPLRLWRSFLGWVLALLFVWEVVGRRILVPLFFGHWDALLPPSALDQIMALLLGMLGMGI
;
A
#
# COMPACT_ATOMS: atom_id res chain seq x y z
N MET A 1 -26.35 8.73 -7.07
CA MET A 1 -25.20 8.59 -6.14
C MET A 1 -23.97 7.88 -6.75
N TRP A 2 -24.12 7.13 -7.86
CA TRP A 2 -22.98 6.52 -8.57
C TRP A 2 -22.13 7.48 -9.41
N ASN A 3 -22.70 8.59 -9.90
CA ASN A 3 -21.97 9.58 -10.70
C ASN A 3 -20.93 10.38 -9.90
N LEU A 4 -21.09 10.52 -8.58
CA LEU A 4 -20.12 11.24 -7.74
C LEU A 4 -18.87 10.40 -7.48
N LEU A 5 -19.04 9.09 -7.25
CA LEU A 5 -17.95 8.13 -7.17
C LEU A 5 -17.19 8.01 -8.51
N GLY A 6 -17.92 7.97 -9.63
CA GLY A 6 -17.32 7.96 -10.97
C GLY A 6 -16.52 9.23 -11.29
N THR A 7 -17.00 10.40 -10.85
CA THR A 7 -16.30 11.67 -11.09
C THR A 7 -15.07 11.82 -10.18
N LEU A 8 -15.12 11.34 -8.93
CA LEU A 8 -13.96 11.31 -8.02
C LEU A 8 -12.89 10.31 -8.48
N LEU A 9 -13.28 9.09 -8.87
CA LEU A 9 -12.36 8.07 -9.41
C LEU A 9 -11.77 8.50 -10.77
N GLY A 10 -12.60 9.07 -11.65
CA GLY A 10 -12.16 9.58 -12.96
C GLY A 10 -11.25 10.81 -12.84
N GLY A 11 -11.50 11.69 -11.87
CA GLY A 11 -10.66 12.84 -11.55
C GLY A 11 -9.30 12.43 -10.99
N MET A 12 -9.26 11.42 -10.12
CA MET A 12 -8.02 10.88 -9.55
C MET A 12 -7.18 10.14 -10.61
N GLY A 13 -7.81 9.41 -11.54
CA GLY A 13 -7.11 8.76 -12.66
C GLY A 13 -6.48 9.75 -13.65
N ARG A 14 -7.14 10.90 -13.89
CA ARG A 14 -6.65 11.92 -14.82
C ARG A 14 -5.52 12.78 -14.21
N LEU A 15 -5.50 12.95 -12.88
CA LEU A 15 -4.39 13.58 -12.16
C LEU A 15 -3.18 12.64 -12.00
N ALA A 16 -3.43 11.33 -11.78
CA ALA A 16 -2.37 10.32 -11.76
C ALA A 16 -1.59 10.28 -13.09
N GLY A 17 -2.29 10.38 -14.23
CA GLY A 17 -1.66 10.38 -15.56
C GLY A 17 -0.78 11.59 -15.89
N LYS A 18 -0.95 12.73 -15.19
CA LYS A 18 -0.20 13.97 -15.44
C LYS A 18 1.03 14.16 -14.54
N ILE A 19 1.12 13.42 -13.42
CA ILE A 19 2.24 13.48 -12.45
C ILE A 19 3.22 12.30 -12.66
N LEU A 20 3.07 11.56 -13.77
CA LEU A 20 3.82 10.35 -14.09
C LEU A 20 4.97 10.50 -15.13
N PRO A 21 5.77 11.58 -15.19
CA PRO A 21 7.05 11.48 -15.89
C PRO A 21 8.10 10.81 -14.97
N ASP A 22 8.81 9.83 -15.53
CA ASP A 22 10.01 9.14 -14.98
C ASP A 22 9.85 7.93 -14.02
N LYS A 23 8.68 7.28 -13.96
CA LYS A 23 8.53 6.01 -13.20
C LYS A 23 9.19 4.79 -13.88
N ASN A 24 9.40 4.85 -15.20
CA ASN A 24 9.99 3.75 -15.97
C ASN A 24 11.49 3.55 -15.64
N ARG A 25 12.24 4.64 -15.41
CA ARG A 25 13.68 4.55 -15.11
C ARG A 25 13.97 3.96 -13.72
N GLN A 26 13.11 4.20 -12.73
CA GLN A 26 13.25 3.64 -11.39
C GLN A 26 12.88 2.15 -11.36
N ASN A 27 11.83 1.75 -12.09
CA ASN A 27 11.49 0.34 -12.29
C ASN A 27 12.63 -0.41 -12.98
N ASP A 28 13.29 0.17 -13.98
CA ASP A 28 14.42 -0.46 -14.66
C ASP A 28 15.63 -0.63 -13.73
N ALA A 29 15.90 0.32 -12.84
CA ALA A 29 16.97 0.20 -11.84
C ALA A 29 16.65 -0.90 -10.82
N GLN A 30 15.42 -0.96 -10.31
CA GLN A 30 14.97 -1.99 -9.36
C GLN A 30 14.88 -3.37 -10.02
N SER A 31 14.47 -3.45 -11.28
CA SER A 31 14.39 -4.68 -12.07
C SER A 31 15.79 -5.22 -12.37
N ARG A 32 16.76 -4.35 -12.70
CA ARG A 32 18.15 -4.75 -12.91
C ARG A 32 18.81 -5.28 -11.64
N VAL A 33 18.52 -4.68 -10.48
CA VAL A 33 18.96 -5.21 -9.18
C VAL A 33 18.33 -6.57 -8.89
N ASN A 34 17.01 -6.71 -9.13
CA ASN A 34 16.33 -7.99 -8.97
C ASN A 34 16.84 -9.07 -9.94
N GLU A 35 17.12 -8.74 -11.20
CA GLU A 35 17.67 -9.68 -12.19
C GLU A 35 19.09 -10.14 -11.83
N MET A 36 19.91 -9.23 -11.31
CA MET A 36 21.24 -9.57 -10.77
C MET A 36 21.13 -10.49 -9.54
N GLU A 37 20.17 -10.27 -8.65
CA GLU A 37 19.91 -11.12 -7.47
C GLU A 37 19.29 -12.49 -7.79
N ILE A 38 18.63 -12.64 -8.94
CA ILE A 38 17.96 -13.89 -9.36
C ILE A 38 18.92 -14.81 -10.14
N SER A 39 19.98 -14.27 -10.73
CA SER A 39 20.85 -14.99 -11.66
C SER A 39 21.79 -16.06 -11.06
N GLY A 40 21.88 -16.24 -9.73
CA GLY A 40 22.87 -17.18 -9.19
C GLY A 40 22.74 -17.70 -7.76
N ALA A 41 21.69 -17.36 -7.00
CA ALA A 41 21.56 -17.81 -5.61
C ALA A 41 20.25 -18.59 -5.36
N PRO A 42 20.28 -19.68 -4.56
CA PRO A 42 19.07 -20.39 -4.17
C PRO A 42 18.08 -19.42 -3.51
N ALA A 43 16.78 -19.61 -3.78
CA ALA A 43 15.71 -18.76 -3.25
C ALA A 43 15.70 -18.81 -1.71
N SER A 44 16.40 -17.85 -1.09
CA SER A 44 16.48 -17.74 0.37
C SER A 44 15.16 -17.18 0.91
N PRO A 45 14.64 -17.68 2.05
CA PRO A 45 13.50 -17.09 2.76
C PRO A 45 13.69 -15.59 3.04
N LEU A 46 14.94 -15.15 3.20
CA LEU A 46 15.35 -13.76 3.38
C LEU A 46 15.20 -12.90 2.12
N ARG A 47 14.75 -13.45 0.99
CA ARG A 47 14.39 -12.67 -0.21
C ARG A 47 12.88 -12.43 -0.27
N LEU A 48 12.08 -13.30 0.35
CA LEU A 48 10.61 -13.16 0.41
C LEU A 48 10.14 -12.15 1.46
N TRP A 49 10.98 -11.75 2.41
CA TRP A 49 10.57 -10.88 3.52
C TRP A 49 9.90 -9.58 3.06
N ARG A 50 10.36 -8.92 1.97
CA ARG A 50 9.72 -7.71 1.44
C ARG A 50 8.32 -8.00 0.92
N SER A 51 8.14 -9.12 0.21
CA SER A 51 6.83 -9.54 -0.30
C SER A 51 5.89 -9.89 0.85
N PHE A 52 6.38 -10.64 1.85
CA PHE A 52 5.64 -10.97 3.05
C PHE A 52 5.20 -9.72 3.82
N LEU A 53 6.12 -8.77 4.05
CA LEU A 53 5.84 -7.52 4.75
C LEU A 53 4.81 -6.68 3.97
N GLY A 54 4.90 -6.64 2.65
CA GLY A 54 3.89 -6.03 1.79
C GLY A 54 2.49 -6.64 1.95
N TRP A 55 2.38 -7.98 2.01
CA TRP A 55 1.11 -8.68 2.26
C TRP A 55 0.52 -8.35 3.64
N VAL A 56 1.36 -8.36 4.67
CA VAL A 56 0.93 -8.01 6.04
C VAL A 56 0.43 -6.56 6.10
N LEU A 57 1.18 -5.62 5.52
CA LEU A 57 0.78 -4.22 5.47
C LEU A 57 -0.50 -3.99 4.65
N ALA A 58 -0.70 -4.74 3.56
CA ALA A 58 -1.94 -4.68 2.78
C ALA A 58 -3.16 -5.15 3.60
N LEU A 59 -3.02 -6.24 4.36
CA LEU A 59 -4.07 -6.72 5.27
C LEU A 59 -4.38 -5.70 6.37
N LEU A 60 -3.34 -5.11 6.97
CA LEU A 60 -3.49 -4.06 7.99
C LEU A 60 -4.15 -2.80 7.42
N PHE A 61 -3.81 -2.42 6.19
CA PHE A 61 -4.46 -1.30 5.50
C PHE A 61 -5.95 -1.57 5.26
N VAL A 62 -6.30 -2.77 4.78
CA VAL A 62 -7.70 -3.18 4.63
C VAL A 62 -8.43 -3.19 5.97
N TRP A 63 -7.78 -3.63 7.05
CA TRP A 63 -8.34 -3.56 8.39
C TRP A 63 -8.58 -2.12 8.86
N GLU A 64 -7.62 -1.21 8.67
CA GLU A 64 -7.76 0.20 9.07
C GLU A 64 -8.87 0.91 8.27
N VAL A 65 -9.02 0.62 6.97
CA VAL A 65 -9.99 1.29 6.10
C VAL A 65 -11.37 0.66 6.16
N VAL A 66 -11.46 -0.67 6.00
CA VAL A 66 -12.74 -1.39 5.96
C VAL A 66 -13.14 -1.85 7.35
N GLY A 67 -12.21 -2.44 8.10
CA GLY A 67 -12.46 -2.91 9.47
C GLY A 67 -12.84 -1.77 10.41
N ARG A 68 -11.92 -0.83 10.65
CA ARG A 68 -12.10 0.23 11.65
C ARG A 68 -13.10 1.30 11.22
N ARG A 69 -13.16 1.72 9.95
CA ARG A 69 -14.07 2.80 9.54
C ARG A 69 -15.46 2.35 9.09
N ILE A 70 -15.64 1.10 8.66
CA ILE A 70 -16.93 0.61 8.16
C ILE A 70 -17.50 -0.47 9.08
N LEU A 71 -16.75 -1.54 9.36
CA LEU A 71 -17.26 -2.67 10.14
C LEU A 71 -17.48 -2.32 11.61
N VAL A 72 -16.53 -1.62 12.26
CA VAL A 72 -16.63 -1.27 13.68
C VAL A 72 -17.84 -0.36 13.96
N PRO A 73 -18.08 0.76 13.27
CA PRO A 73 -19.24 1.60 13.54
C PRO A 73 -20.58 0.91 13.24
N LEU A 74 -20.59 0.01 12.24
CA LEU A 74 -21.82 -0.63 11.77
C LEU A 74 -22.25 -1.83 12.62
N PHE A 75 -21.30 -2.59 13.16
CA PHE A 75 -21.58 -3.82 13.92
C PHE A 75 -21.21 -3.73 15.40
N PHE A 76 -20.26 -2.86 15.76
CA PHE A 76 -19.62 -2.83 17.07
C PHE A 76 -19.37 -1.39 17.55
N GLY A 77 -20.36 -0.50 17.39
CA GLY A 77 -20.20 0.95 17.63
C GLY A 77 -19.69 1.33 19.03
N HIS A 78 -19.88 0.47 20.04
CA HIS A 78 -19.36 0.69 21.39
C HIS A 78 -17.87 0.30 21.58
N TRP A 79 -17.25 -0.34 20.58
CA TRP A 79 -15.84 -0.76 20.61
C TRP A 79 -14.89 0.34 20.15
N ASP A 80 -15.42 1.41 19.54
CA ASP A 80 -14.60 2.52 19.05
C ASP A 80 -13.80 3.18 20.19
N ALA A 81 -14.39 3.25 21.39
CA ALA A 81 -13.74 3.77 22.59
C ALA A 81 -12.68 2.82 23.21
N LEU A 82 -12.68 1.54 22.81
CA LEU A 82 -11.75 0.51 23.33
C LEU A 82 -10.62 0.23 22.35
N LEU A 83 -10.74 0.68 21.09
CA LEU A 83 -9.75 0.43 20.07
C LEU A 83 -8.54 1.39 20.27
N PRO A 84 -7.31 0.87 20.15
CA PRO A 84 -6.13 1.73 20.14
C PRO A 84 -6.19 2.72 18.96
N PRO A 85 -5.43 3.83 19.01
CA PRO A 85 -5.40 4.81 17.93
C PRO A 85 -5.01 4.18 16.59
N SER A 86 -5.46 4.80 15.49
CA SER A 86 -5.19 4.32 14.15
C SER A 86 -3.70 4.31 13.83
N ALA A 87 -3.21 3.19 13.30
CA ALA A 87 -1.82 3.03 12.86
C ALA A 87 -1.67 3.30 11.35
N LEU A 88 -2.68 3.87 10.70
CA LEU A 88 -2.73 4.07 9.25
C LEU A 88 -1.52 4.88 8.75
N ASP A 89 -1.12 5.94 9.47
CA ASP A 89 0.03 6.77 9.09
C ASP A 89 1.34 5.97 9.09
N GLN A 90 1.52 5.07 10.07
CA GLN A 90 2.70 4.21 10.17
C GLN A 90 2.70 3.16 9.06
N ILE A 91 1.54 2.57 8.75
CA ILE A 91 1.35 1.60 7.67
C ILE A 91 1.61 2.26 6.31
N MET A 92 1.11 3.47 6.08
CA MET A 92 1.37 4.23 4.86
C MET A 92 2.84 4.64 4.76
N ALA A 93 3.46 5.15 5.82
CA ALA A 93 4.88 5.48 5.81
C ALA A 93 5.74 4.26 5.46
N LEU A 94 5.44 3.08 6.02
CA LEU A 94 6.13 1.83 5.69
C LEU A 94 5.87 1.38 4.26
N LEU A 95 4.62 1.43 3.77
CA LEU A 95 4.29 1.05 2.39
C LEU A 95 4.95 1.96 1.36
N LEU A 96 4.92 3.28 1.59
CA LEU A 96 5.54 4.27 0.70
C LEU A 96 7.07 4.18 0.77
N GLY A 97 7.64 3.97 1.96
CA GLY A 97 9.07 3.71 2.14
C GLY A 97 9.52 2.43 1.44
N MET A 98 8.71 1.36 1.46
CA MET A 98 8.97 0.14 0.69
C MET A 98 8.80 0.32 -0.82
N LEU A 99 7.93 1.25 -1.25
CA LEU A 99 7.77 1.67 -2.65
C LEU A 99 8.96 2.54 -3.14
N GLY A 100 9.88 2.92 -2.25
CA GLY A 100 11.02 3.78 -2.60
C GLY A 100 10.68 5.26 -2.67
N MET A 101 9.46 5.65 -2.28
CA MET A 101 9.13 7.06 -2.05
C MET A 101 9.65 7.39 -0.66
N GLY A 102 10.88 7.92 -0.63
CA GLY A 102 11.47 8.47 0.59
C GLY A 102 10.50 9.43 1.25
N ILE A 103 10.36 9.25 2.56
CA ILE A 103 9.65 10.18 3.45
C ILE A 103 10.31 11.55 3.36
#